data_AF-A0A7J3J973-F1
#
_entry.id   AF-A0A7J3J973-F1
#
_cell.length_a   1.000
_cell.length_b   1.000
_cell.length_c   1.000
_cell.angle_alpha   90.00
_cell.angle_beta   90.00
_cell.angle_gamma   90.00
#
_symmetry.space_group_name_H-M   'P 1'
#
loop_
_entity.id
_entity.type
_entity.pdbx_description
1 polymer ?
#
loop_
_entity_poly.entity_id
_entity_poly.type
_entity_poly.pdbx_seq_one_letter_code
_entity_poly.pdbx_strand_id
1 'polypeptide(L)'
;MNKQVEFLVKLRDASLMLADAANEYIDSLAPPEVKAEKKQAAAVLEMNFTTLKFEAQQGTKLGDFEVAYKQNNLSDKWQSAYNILRSSNATIKDRYHGEGYQYSYWLYGEDKIYRQKLKPKT
;
A
#
# COMPACT_ATOMS: atom_id res chain seq x y z
N MET A 1 35.33 8.27 22.18
CA MET A 1 33.94 7.87 22.45
C MET A 1 33.92 7.13 23.79
N ASN A 2 32.90 7.33 24.62
CA ASN A 2 32.87 6.77 25.99
C ASN A 2 32.64 5.24 25.90
N LYS A 3 33.54 4.43 26.47
CA LYS A 3 33.47 2.95 26.42
C LYS A 3 32.15 2.39 26.97
N GLN A 4 31.54 3.07 27.93
CA GLN A 4 30.22 2.69 28.46
C GLN A 4 29.12 2.92 27.42
N VAL A 5 29.19 4.01 26.66
CA VAL A 5 28.24 4.31 25.58
C VAL A 5 28.39 3.30 24.45
N GLU A 6 29.61 2.94 24.05
CA GLU A 6 29.85 1.90 23.04
C GLU A 6 29.29 0.53 23.45
N PHE A 7 29.47 0.15 24.72
CA PHE A 7 28.89 -1.09 25.26
C PHE A 7 27.37 -1.08 25.19
N LEU A 8 26.72 0.01 25.63
CA LEU A 8 25.27 0.14 25.60
C LEU A 8 24.70 0.15 24.18
N VAL A 9 25.40 0.78 23.22
CA VAL A 9 25.01 0.75 21.80
C VAL A 9 25.06 -0.68 21.26
N LYS A 10 26.16 -1.42 21.51
CA LYS A 10 26.28 -2.81 21.07
C LYS A 10 25.22 -3.71 21.71
N LEU A 11 24.91 -3.50 22.99
CA LEU A 11 23.86 -4.25 23.68
C LEU A 11 22.50 -3.99 23.04
N ARG A 12 22.16 -2.71 22.79
CA ARG A 12 20.92 -2.34 22.10
C ARG A 12 20.82 -3.02 20.73
N ASP A 13 21.88 -2.92 19.93
CA ASP A 13 21.88 -3.45 18.57
C ASP A 13 21.73 -4.98 18.58
N ALA A 14 22.40 -5.67 19.50
CA ALA A 14 22.23 -7.11 19.69
C ALA A 14 20.81 -7.49 20.15
N SER A 15 20.20 -6.72 21.05
CA SER A 15 18.82 -6.94 21.48
C SER A 15 17.82 -6.72 20.35
N LEU A 16 18.05 -5.74 19.48
CA LEU A 16 17.23 -5.52 18.29
C LEU A 16 17.34 -6.71 17.32
N MET A 17 18.56 -7.18 17.03
CA MET A 17 18.75 -8.36 16.18
C MET A 17 18.07 -9.60 16.76
N LEU A 18 18.10 -9.79 18.08
CA LEU A 18 17.39 -10.87 18.75
C LEU A 18 15.87 -10.74 18.63
N ALA A 19 15.34 -9.53 18.79
CA ALA A 19 13.91 -9.27 18.64
C ALA A 19 13.44 -9.54 17.20
N ASP A 20 14.21 -9.11 16.21
CA ASP A 20 13.91 -9.34 14.79
C ASP A 20 13.90 -10.84 14.47
N ALA A 21 14.92 -11.59 14.92
CA ALA A 21 14.99 -13.03 14.72
C ALA A 21 13.84 -13.78 15.44
N ALA A 22 13.45 -13.34 16.64
CA ALA A 22 12.33 -13.93 17.36
C ALA A 22 11.00 -13.68 16.64
N ASN A 23 10.79 -12.46 16.10
CA ASN A 23 9.60 -12.13 15.31
C ASN A 23 9.52 -12.97 14.03
N GLU A 24 10.63 -13.13 13.32
CA GLU A 24 10.70 -13.99 12.13
C GLU A 24 10.36 -15.45 12.47
N TYR A 25 10.86 -15.94 13.60
CA TYR A 25 10.56 -17.30 14.05
C TYR A 25 9.08 -17.47 14.44
N ILE A 26 8.50 -16.49 15.15
CA ILE A 26 7.06 -16.46 15.46
C ILE A 26 6.24 -16.49 14.17
N ASP A 27 6.64 -15.72 13.15
CA ASP A 27 5.98 -15.73 11.85
C ASP A 27 6.13 -17.07 11.11
N SER A 28 7.27 -17.74 11.24
CA SER A 28 7.46 -19.08 10.68
C SER A 28 6.50 -20.12 11.30
N LEU A 29 6.21 -19.96 12.60
CA LEU A 29 5.33 -20.85 13.36
C LEU A 29 3.84 -20.49 13.26
N ALA A 30 3.51 -19.31 12.74
CA ALA A 30 2.13 -18.88 12.60
C ALA A 30 1.34 -19.87 11.72
N PRO A 31 0.11 -20.26 12.13
CA PRO A 31 -0.77 -21.12 11.35
C PRO A 31 -1.06 -20.54 9.95
N PRO A 32 -1.40 -21.39 8.96
CA PRO A 32 -1.77 -20.93 7.62
C PRO A 32 -2.89 -19.89 7.63
N GLU A 33 -3.86 -20.01 8.55
CA GLU A 33 -4.95 -19.05 8.71
C GLU A 33 -4.44 -17.68 9.16
N VAL A 34 -3.51 -17.64 10.12
CA VAL A 34 -2.91 -16.38 10.62
C VAL A 34 -1.96 -15.76 9.60
N LYS A 35 -1.26 -16.57 8.80
CA LYS A 35 -0.44 -16.10 7.67
C LYS A 35 -1.31 -15.56 6.53
N ALA A 36 -2.45 -16.20 6.27
CA ALA A 36 -3.45 -15.72 5.33
C ALA A 36 -4.12 -14.44 5.84
N GLU A 37 -4.43 -14.34 7.14
CA GLU A 37 -4.93 -13.13 7.79
C GLU A 37 -3.89 -12.01 7.85
N LYS A 38 -2.59 -12.28 8.00
CA LYS A 38 -1.56 -11.23 7.86
C LYS A 38 -1.40 -10.80 6.40
N LYS A 39 -1.53 -11.71 5.43
CA LYS A 39 -1.58 -11.37 3.99
C LYS A 39 -2.89 -10.68 3.58
N GLN A 40 -4.01 -10.97 4.25
CA GLN A 40 -5.33 -10.35 4.06
C GLN A 40 -5.51 -9.07 4.88
N ALA A 41 -4.83 -8.90 6.01
CA ALA A 41 -4.70 -7.65 6.75
C ALA A 41 -3.69 -6.72 6.08
N ALA A 42 -2.73 -7.28 5.34
CA ALA A 42 -1.96 -6.57 4.32
C ALA A 42 -2.70 -6.44 2.98
N ALA A 43 -3.87 -7.07 2.80
CA ALA A 43 -4.76 -6.70 1.71
C ALA A 43 -5.32 -5.34 2.08
N VAL A 44 -4.64 -4.32 1.55
CA VAL A 44 -5.08 -2.94 1.56
C VAL A 44 -6.58 -2.98 1.28
N LEU A 45 -7.37 -2.38 2.17
CA LEU A 45 -8.81 -2.25 1.91
C LEU A 45 -9.01 -1.22 0.82
N GLU A 46 -9.95 -1.46 -0.09
CA GLU A 46 -10.30 -0.48 -1.13
C GLU A 46 -10.75 0.86 -0.52
N MET A 47 -11.17 0.86 0.76
CA MET A 47 -11.47 2.03 1.57
C MET A 47 -10.33 3.07 1.58
N ASN A 48 -9.07 2.63 1.50
CA ASN A 48 -7.92 3.55 1.42
C ASN A 48 -7.95 4.41 0.15
N PHE A 49 -8.65 3.95 -0.89
CA PHE A 49 -8.85 4.70 -2.12
C PHE A 49 -10.22 5.36 -2.18
N THR A 50 -11.31 4.68 -1.82
CA THR A 50 -12.67 5.23 -1.96
C THR A 50 -12.95 6.46 -1.10
N THR A 51 -12.12 6.72 -0.08
CA THR A 51 -12.17 7.96 0.71
C THR A 51 -11.65 9.19 -0.04
N LEU A 52 -10.98 9.02 -1.18
CA LEU A 52 -10.52 10.11 -2.02
C LEU A 52 -11.65 10.66 -2.90
N LYS A 53 -11.59 11.96 -3.19
CA LYS A 53 -12.45 12.65 -4.14
C LYS A 53 -11.96 12.38 -5.56
N PHE A 54 -12.72 11.54 -6.27
CA PHE A 54 -12.49 11.20 -7.66
C PHE A 54 -13.44 11.97 -8.57
N GLU A 55 -12.89 12.52 -9.65
CA GLU A 55 -13.62 13.24 -10.69
C GLU A 55 -13.64 12.42 -11.97
N ALA A 56 -14.83 12.19 -12.53
CA ALA A 56 -14.99 11.45 -13.76
C ALA A 56 -14.41 12.21 -14.95
N GLN A 57 -13.65 11.50 -15.77
CA GLN A 57 -13.02 12.00 -16.98
C GLN A 57 -13.17 10.96 -18.09
N GLN A 58 -13.21 11.45 -19.32
CA GLN A 58 -13.31 10.60 -20.49
C GLN A 58 -12.04 10.73 -21.33
N GLY A 59 -11.41 9.59 -21.61
CA GLY A 59 -10.19 9.50 -22.39
C GLY A 59 -10.47 8.87 -23.73
N THR A 60 -9.94 9.45 -24.80
CA THR A 60 -10.10 8.96 -26.18
C THR A 60 -9.61 7.51 -26.37
N LYS A 61 -8.65 7.06 -25.54
CA LYS A 61 -8.08 5.70 -25.57
C LYS A 61 -8.45 4.83 -24.36
N LEU A 62 -8.72 5.45 -23.22
CA LEU A 62 -8.98 4.73 -21.96
C LEU A 62 -10.47 4.51 -21.68
N GLY A 63 -11.35 5.21 -22.41
CA GLY A 63 -12.77 5.27 -22.08
C GLY A 63 -12.99 6.10 -20.82
N ASP A 64 -13.97 5.69 -20.01
CA ASP A 64 -14.31 6.39 -18.77
C ASP A 64 -13.36 5.99 -17.64
N PHE A 65 -12.72 6.97 -17.01
CA PHE A 65 -11.85 6.82 -15.85
C PHE A 65 -12.10 7.94 -14.87
N GLU A 66 -11.58 7.83 -13.66
CA GLU A 66 -11.72 8.88 -12.66
C GLU A 66 -10.35 9.26 -12.08
N VAL A 67 -10.20 10.52 -11.69
CA VAL A 67 -8.93 11.07 -11.19
C VAL A 67 -9.15 11.72 -9.84
N ALA A 68 -8.30 11.37 -8.88
CA ALA A 68 -8.17 12.06 -7.61
C ALA A 68 -6.92 12.93 -7.61
N TYR A 69 -7.12 14.25 -7.52
CA TYR A 69 -6.04 15.24 -7.42
C TYR A 69 -5.61 15.42 -5.97
N LYS A 70 -4.30 15.49 -5.72
CA LYS A 70 -3.73 15.71 -4.37
C LYS A 70 -4.29 16.95 -3.68
N GLN A 71 -4.38 18.07 -4.39
CA GLN A 71 -4.89 19.34 -3.87
C GLN A 71 -6.36 19.29 -3.41
N ASN A 72 -7.17 18.36 -3.95
CA ASN A 72 -8.59 18.24 -3.62
C ASN A 72 -8.84 17.26 -2.46
N ASN A 73 -7.78 16.60 -1.96
CA ASN A 73 -7.84 15.52 -0.99
C ASN A 73 -7.07 15.85 0.30
N LEU A 74 -7.43 15.19 1.41
CA LEU A 74 -6.67 15.30 2.64
C LEU A 74 -5.28 14.67 2.45
N SER A 75 -4.23 15.40 2.82
CA SER A 75 -2.83 14.99 2.59
C SER A 75 -2.53 13.60 3.14
N ASP A 76 -2.97 13.29 4.36
CA ASP A 76 -2.70 12.00 5.01
C ASP A 76 -3.36 10.83 4.26
N LYS A 77 -4.62 11.02 3.82
CA LYS A 77 -5.39 10.00 3.08
C LYS A 77 -4.80 9.81 1.69
N TRP A 78 -4.49 10.90 1.01
CA TRP A 78 -3.89 10.85 -0.32
C TRP A 78 -2.51 10.21 -0.28
N GLN A 79 -1.66 10.58 0.67
CA GLN A 79 -0.30 10.04 0.79
C GLN A 79 -0.32 8.54 1.11
N SER A 80 -1.26 8.08 1.94
CA SER A 80 -1.44 6.65 2.22
C SER A 80 -1.76 5.88 0.94
N ALA A 81 -2.79 6.31 0.19
CA ALA A 81 -3.16 5.69 -1.09
C ALA A 81 -2.01 5.74 -2.12
N TYR A 82 -1.32 6.87 -2.22
CA TYR A 82 -0.19 7.04 -3.13
C TYR A 82 0.97 6.09 -2.78
N ASN A 83 1.31 5.95 -1.50
CA ASN A 83 2.38 5.06 -1.04
C ASN A 83 2.08 3.59 -1.33
N ILE A 84 0.81 3.18 -1.24
CA ILE A 84 0.38 1.82 -1.62
C ILE A 84 0.66 1.59 -3.11
N LEU A 85 0.17 2.47 -3.97
CA LEU A 85 0.32 2.34 -5.43
C LEU A 85 1.77 2.44 -5.88
N ARG A 86 2.56 3.29 -5.21
CA ARG A 86 3.99 3.42 -5.47
C ARG A 86 4.73 2.15 -5.07
N SER A 87 4.45 1.59 -3.89
CA SER A 87 5.06 0.33 -3.42
C SER A 87 4.69 -0.85 -4.30
N SER A 88 3.49 -0.85 -4.88
CA SER A 88 3.04 -1.89 -5.80
C SER A 88 3.43 -1.64 -7.27
N ASN A 89 4.21 -0.58 -7.57
CA ASN A 89 4.55 -0.16 -8.95
C ASN A 89 3.33 -0.06 -9.89
N ALA A 90 2.19 0.44 -9.39
CA ALA A 90 0.95 0.51 -10.13
C ALA A 90 1.05 1.51 -11.30
N THR A 91 1.11 0.99 -12.53
CA THR A 91 1.15 1.78 -13.76
C THR A 91 -0.12 1.59 -14.57
N ILE A 92 -0.32 2.41 -15.61
CA ILE A 92 -1.47 2.26 -16.50
C ILE A 92 -1.55 0.87 -17.17
N LYS A 93 -0.38 0.22 -17.35
CA LYS A 93 -0.25 -1.13 -17.91
C LYS A 93 -0.46 -2.22 -16.87
N ASP A 94 0.03 -1.99 -15.65
CA ASP A 94 -0.06 -2.92 -14.53
C ASP A 94 -0.80 -2.26 -13.37
N ARG A 95 -2.14 -2.36 -13.41
CA ARG A 95 -3.02 -1.61 -12.51
C ARG A 95 -3.23 -2.39 -11.22
N TYR A 96 -3.12 -1.69 -10.11
CA TYR A 96 -3.32 -2.28 -8.79
C TYR A 96 -4.80 -2.49 -8.50
N HIS A 97 -5.15 -3.69 -8.06
CA HIS A 97 -6.44 -3.98 -7.43
C HIS A 97 -6.30 -5.20 -6.51
N GLY A 98 -6.99 -5.16 -5.38
CA GLY A 98 -7.12 -6.32 -4.49
C GLY A 98 -8.21 -7.28 -4.96
N GLU A 99 -8.35 -8.39 -4.25
CA GLU A 99 -9.49 -9.29 -4.41
C GLU A 99 -10.78 -8.60 -3.93
N GLY A 100 -11.86 -8.69 -4.72
CA GLY A 100 -13.15 -8.07 -4.39
C GLY A 100 -13.23 -6.54 -4.63
N TYR A 101 -12.16 -5.92 -5.15
CA TYR A 101 -12.18 -4.50 -5.48
C TYR A 101 -13.18 -4.20 -6.61
N GLN A 102 -13.79 -3.01 -6.57
CA GLN A 102 -14.65 -2.51 -7.63
C GLN A 102 -13.88 -1.75 -8.70
N TYR A 103 -12.75 -1.16 -8.33
CA TYR A 103 -11.91 -0.36 -9.22
C TYR A 103 -10.48 -0.87 -9.28
N SER A 104 -9.84 -0.60 -10.41
CA SER A 104 -8.39 -0.70 -10.61
C SER A 104 -7.76 0.68 -10.48
N TYR A 105 -6.60 0.76 -9.85
CA TYR A 105 -5.92 2.01 -9.49
C TYR A 105 -4.52 2.06 -10.09
N TRP A 106 -4.06 3.23 -10.51
CA TRP A 106 -2.69 3.42 -10.99
C TRP A 106 -2.20 4.86 -10.83
N LEU A 107 -0.88 5.03 -10.95
CA LEU A 107 -0.22 6.32 -10.98
C LEU A 107 0.18 6.68 -12.42
N TYR A 108 -0.01 7.95 -12.77
CA TYR A 108 0.48 8.52 -14.03
C TYR A 108 0.84 9.99 -13.83
N GLY A 109 2.13 10.31 -13.87
CA GLY A 109 2.63 11.63 -13.49
C GLY A 109 2.63 11.87 -11.97
N GLU A 110 2.74 13.13 -11.58
CA GLU A 110 2.80 13.57 -10.20
C GLU A 110 1.44 14.11 -9.73
N ASP A 111 1.16 13.96 -8.43
CA ASP A 111 -0.02 14.51 -7.74
C ASP A 111 -1.42 14.03 -8.20
N LYS A 112 -1.48 12.92 -8.96
CA LYS A 112 -2.73 12.31 -9.42
C LYS A 112 -2.77 10.81 -9.15
N ILE A 113 -3.93 10.34 -8.70
CA ILE A 113 -4.27 8.92 -8.60
C ILE A 113 -5.42 8.67 -9.57
N TYR A 114 -5.28 7.66 -10.41
CA TYR A 114 -6.29 7.30 -11.39
C TYR A 114 -6.99 6.03 -10.96
N ARG A 115 -8.29 5.92 -11.30
CA ARG A 115 -9.03 4.68 -11.17
C ARG A 115 -9.94 4.40 -12.37
N GLN A 116 -10.24 3.13 -12.60
CA GLN A 116 -11.22 2.69 -13.57
C GLN A 116 -11.95 1.46 -13.05
N LYS A 117 -13.26 1.42 -13.25
CA LYS A 117 -14.11 0.31 -12.81
C LYS A 117 -13.64 -1.00 -13.44
N LEU A 118 -13.48 -2.02 -12.61
CA LEU A 118 -13.14 -3.35 -13.09
C LEU A 118 -14.32 -3.92 -13.88
N LYS A 119 -14.02 -4.62 -14.98
CA LYS A 119 -15.05 -5.38 -15.69
C LYS A 119 -15.48 -6.54 -14.78
N PRO A 120 -16.79 -6.81 -14.62
CA PRO A 120 -17.23 -7.98 -13.88
C PRO A 120 -16.60 -9.22 -14.53
N LYS A 121 -16.01 -10.10 -13.70
CA LYS A 121 -15.63 -11.44 -14.18
C LYS A 121 -16.93 -12.16 -14.51
N THR A 122 -17.18 -12.32 -15.81
CA THR A 122 -18.25 -13.18 -16.33
C THR A 122 -17.94 -14.65 -16.03
#